data_AF-W1Y2G6-F1
#
_entry.id   AF-W1Y2G6-F1
#
_cell.length_a   1.000
_cell.length_b   1.000
_cell.length_c   1.000
_cell.angle_alpha   90.00
_cell.angle_beta   90.00
_cell.angle_gamma   90.00
#
_symmetry.space_group_name_H-M   'P 1'
#
loop_
_entity.id
_entity.type
_entity.pdbx_description
1 polymer ?
#
loop_
_entity_poly.entity_id
_entity_poly.type
_entity_poly.pdbx_seq_one_letter_code
_entity_poly.pdbx_strand_id
1 'polypeptide(L)' 'WARVMGRRLRTQTRFDLALGDVCGEVALREAIVDYLRVSRGIDCQPEQVFITHGYAASIALILHALAKPGNGMWIE' A
#
# COMPACT_ATOMS: atom_id res chain seq x y z
N TRP A 1 19.16 -4.08 -6.21
CA TRP A 1 17.86 -3.80 -6.86
C TRP A 1 17.84 -4.07 -8.36
N ALA A 2 18.70 -3.45 -9.18
CA ALA A 2 18.70 -3.64 -10.65
C ALA A 2 18.73 -5.12 -11.11
N ARG A 3 19.54 -5.98 -10.48
CA ARG A 3 19.60 -7.42 -10.79
C ARG A 3 18.30 -8.18 -10.51
N VAL A 4 17.61 -7.84 -9.42
CA VAL A 4 16.32 -8.47 -9.05
C VAL A 4 15.23 -8.00 -10.01
N MET A 5 15.19 -6.70 -10.30
CA MET A 5 14.26 -6.13 -11.26
C MET A 5 14.45 -6.73 -12.66
N GLY A 6 15.70 -6.81 -13.14
CA GLY A 6 16.02 -7.40 -14.42
C GLY A 6 15.66 -8.89 -14.53
N ARG A 7 15.71 -9.65 -13.43
CA ARG A 7 15.20 -11.04 -13.40
C ARG A 7 13.68 -11.08 -13.55
N ARG A 8 12.96 -10.26 -12.77
CA ARG A 8 11.49 -10.21 -12.78
C ARG A 8 10.94 -9.79 -14.15
N LEU A 9 11.55 -8.79 -14.78
CA LEU A 9 11.13 -8.31 -16.11
C LEU A 9 11.26 -9.37 -17.21
N ARG A 10 12.25 -10.27 -17.13
CA ARG A 10 12.40 -11.35 -18.12
C ARG A 10 11.36 -12.46 -17.99
N THR A 11 10.69 -12.56 -16.85
CA THR A 11 9.68 -13.59 -16.58
C THR A 11 8.26 -13.05 -16.56
N GLN A 12 8.08 -11.72 -16.65
CA GLN A 12 6.76 -11.10 -16.65
C GLN A 12 6.08 -11.24 -18.02
N THR A 13 4.80 -11.55 -17.96
CA THR A 13 3.87 -11.54 -19.08
C THR A 13 3.27 -10.14 -19.26
N ARG A 14 2.59 -9.92 -20.39
CA ARG A 14 1.83 -8.68 -20.63
C ARG A 14 0.75 -8.41 -19.56
N PHE A 15 0.24 -9.46 -18.93
CA PHE A 15 -0.79 -9.33 -17.90
C PHE A 15 -0.20 -8.83 -16.58
N ASP A 16 1.06 -9.17 -16.29
CA ASP A 16 1.77 -8.69 -15.10
C ASP A 16 2.16 -7.19 -15.21
N LEU A 17 1.97 -6.60 -16.40
CA LEU A 17 2.20 -5.19 -16.70
C LEU A 17 0.89 -4.43 -16.94
N ALA A 18 -0.25 -5.12 -16.90
CA ALA A 18 -1.54 -4.46 -16.97
C ALA A 18 -1.76 -3.60 -15.72
N LEU A 19 -2.70 -2.66 -15.81
CA LEU A 19 -3.15 -1.94 -14.62
C LEU A 19 -3.72 -2.96 -13.62
N GLY A 20 -3.06 -3.10 -12.47
CA GLY A 20 -3.46 -4.02 -11.43
C GLY A 20 -4.59 -3.47 -10.55
N ASP A 21 -4.82 -4.13 -9.42
CA ASP A 21 -5.71 -3.63 -8.38
C ASP A 21 -5.26 -2.23 -7.93
N VAL A 22 -6.21 -1.30 -7.84
CA VAL A 22 -5.98 0.08 -7.37
C VAL A 22 -5.47 0.15 -5.94
N CYS A 23 -5.71 -0.89 -5.14
CA CYS A 23 -5.19 -1.03 -3.77
C CYS A 23 -3.75 -1.55 -3.74
N GLY A 24 -3.20 -1.97 -4.89
CA GLY A 24 -1.88 -2.57 -5.03
C GLY A 24 -1.90 -4.11 -5.01
N GLU A 25 -0.71 -4.67 -5.20
CA GLU A 25 -0.51 -6.12 -5.35
C GLU A 25 -1.00 -6.91 -4.14
N VAL A 26 -1.86 -7.92 -4.38
CA VAL A 26 -2.45 -8.76 -3.31
C VAL A 26 -1.39 -9.42 -2.45
N ALA A 27 -0.39 -10.07 -3.06
CA ALA A 27 0.69 -10.74 -2.34
C ALA A 27 1.51 -9.77 -1.46
N LEU A 28 1.62 -8.49 -1.85
CA LEU A 28 2.28 -7.49 -1.02
C LEU A 28 1.42 -7.10 0.19
N ARG A 29 0.10 -6.97 -0.01
CA ARG A 29 -0.84 -6.66 1.08
C ARG A 29 -0.89 -7.77 2.12
N GLU A 30 -0.92 -9.04 1.69
CA GLU A 30 -0.81 -10.21 2.58
C GLU A 30 0.47 -10.19 3.41
N ALA A 31 1.62 -9.98 2.77
CA ALA A 31 2.91 -9.91 3.47
C ALA A 31 2.96 -8.75 4.49
N ILE A 32 2.32 -7.62 4.19
CA ILE A 32 2.21 -6.49 5.13
C ILE A 32 1.31 -6.86 6.32
N VAL A 33 0.16 -7.49 6.08
CA VAL A 33 -0.74 -7.96 7.15
C VAL A 33 0.00 -8.89 8.12
N ASP A 34 0.70 -9.89 7.59
CA ASP A 34 1.48 -10.82 8.41
C ASP A 34 2.56 -10.09 9.23
N TYR A 35 3.25 -9.14 8.61
CA TYR A 35 4.23 -8.31 9.30
C TYR A 35 3.60 -7.45 10.40
N LEU A 36 2.46 -6.80 10.15
CA LEU A 36 1.77 -5.95 11.12
C LEU A 36 1.26 -6.77 12.31
N ARG A 37 0.77 -7.99 12.08
CA ARG A 37 0.38 -8.92 13.13
C ARG A 37 1.55 -9.23 14.06
N VAL A 38 2.71 -9.60 13.50
CA VAL A 38 3.89 -9.99 14.30
C VAL A 38 4.56 -8.78 14.96
N SER A 39 4.74 -7.67 14.24
CA SER A 39 5.53 -6.53 14.70
C SER A 39 4.75 -5.54 15.57
N ARG A 40 3.43 -5.47 15.40
CA ARG A 40 2.57 -4.46 16.05
C ARG A 40 1.32 -5.05 16.72
N GLY A 41 1.05 -6.36 16.58
CA GLY A 41 -0.16 -6.98 17.12
C GLY A 41 -1.45 -6.49 16.45
N ILE A 42 -1.36 -5.91 15.25
CA ILE A 42 -2.52 -5.39 14.53
C ILE A 42 -3.20 -6.56 13.81
N ASP A 43 -4.47 -6.79 14.09
CA ASP A 43 -5.29 -7.74 13.35
C ASP A 43 -6.07 -7.01 12.25
N CYS A 44 -5.68 -7.26 11.01
CA CYS A 44 -6.32 -6.70 9.82
C CYS A 44 -6.29 -7.71 8.67
N GLN A 45 -7.09 -7.45 7.65
CA GLN A 45 -7.18 -8.25 6.43
C GLN A 45 -6.52 -7.53 5.24
N PRO A 46 -6.05 -8.25 4.20
CA PRO A 46 -5.41 -7.64 3.03
C PRO A 46 -6.29 -6.60 2.32
N GLU A 47 -7.61 -6.74 2.35
CA GLU A 47 -8.58 -5.82 1.77
C GLU A 47 -8.63 -4.47 2.50
N GLN A 48 -8.12 -4.40 3.73
CA GLN A 48 -8.03 -3.19 4.55
C GLN A 48 -6.69 -2.45 4.36
N VAL A 49 -5.80 -2.95 3.52
CA VAL A 49 -4.48 -2.36 3.22
C VAL A 49 -4.49 -1.74 1.82
N PHE A 50 -3.99 -0.50 1.72
CA PHE A 50 -3.79 0.20 0.45
C PHE A 50 -2.31 0.53 0.28
N ILE A 51 -1.71 0.14 -0.84
CA ILE A 51 -0.33 0.49 -1.17
C ILE A 51 -0.31 1.91 -1.76
N THR A 52 0.54 2.77 -1.21
CA THR A 52 0.67 4.17 -1.64
C THR A 52 2.11 4.50 -2.01
N HIS A 53 2.31 5.59 -2.75
CA HIS A 53 3.63 6.06 -3.19
C HIS A 53 4.47 6.74 -2.09
N GLY A 54 4.15 6.49 -0.82
CA GLY A 54 4.86 7.03 0.35
C GLY A 54 4.03 7.99 1.19
N TYR A 55 4.66 8.52 2.24
CA TYR A 55 4.02 9.24 3.34
C TYR A 55 3.09 10.39 2.90
N ALA A 56 3.56 11.28 2.02
CA ALA A 56 2.77 12.43 1.59
C ALA A 56 1.49 12.00 0.84
N ALA A 57 1.57 10.95 0.02
CA ALA A 57 0.41 10.38 -0.66
C ALA A 57 -0.55 9.71 0.33
N SER A 58 -0.03 9.00 1.34
CA SER A 58 -0.85 8.39 2.40
C SER A 58 -1.61 9.46 3.20
N ILE A 59 -0.93 10.53 3.62
CA ILE A 59 -1.58 11.63 4.34
C ILE A 59 -2.63 12.31 3.48
N ALA A 60 -2.32 12.61 2.21
CA ALA A 60 -3.30 13.23 1.31
C ALA A 60 -4.58 12.38 1.20
N LEU A 61 -4.45 11.05 1.08
CA LEU A 61 -5.59 10.13 1.07
C LEU A 61 -6.38 10.15 2.39
N ILE A 62 -5.70 10.11 3.53
CA ILE A 62 -6.33 10.18 4.85
C ILE A 62 -7.11 11.48 5.00
N LEU A 63 -6.53 12.61 4.62
CA LEU A 63 -7.18 13.92 4.69
C LEU A 63 -8.38 14.00 3.75
N HIS A 64 -8.26 13.52 2.51
CA HIS A 64 -9.40 13.50 1.58
C HIS A 64 -10.55 12.61 2.07
N ALA A 65 -10.25 11.51 2.77
CA ALA A 65 -11.27 10.59 3.27
C ALA A 65 -11.95 11.09 4.56
N LEU A 66 -11.19 11.73 5.46
CA LEU A 66 -11.64 11.99 6.83
C LEU A 66 -11.82 13.47 7.17
N ALA A 67 -11.10 14.38 6.51
CA ALA A 67 -11.12 15.80 6.84
C ALA A 67 -12.31 16.52 6.18
N LYS A 68 -12.78 17.57 6.86
CA LYS A 68 -13.78 18.51 6.34
C LYS A 68 -13.30 19.94 6.57
N PRO A 69 -13.68 20.90 5.71
CA PRO A 69 -13.41 22.31 5.98
C PRO A 69 -13.89 22.72 7.36
N GLY A 70 -13.01 23.34 8.16
CA GLY A 70 -13.29 23.75 9.54
C GLY A 70 -13.00 22.70 10.62
N ASN A 71 -12.61 21.46 10.26
CA ASN A 71 -12.12 20.50 11.24
C ASN A 71 -10.78 20.97 11.82
N GLY A 72 -10.68 21.04 13.15
CA GLY A 72 -9.40 21.13 13.83
C GLY A 72 -8.67 19.78 13.74
N MET A 73 -7.35 19.83 13.54
CA MET A 73 -6.48 18.65 13.58
C MET A 73 -5.39 18.90 14.61
N TRP A 74 -5.12 17.88 15.42
CA TRP A 74 -3.97 17.88 16.30
C TRP A 74 -2.75 17.37 15.55
N ILE A 75 -1.62 18.05 15.75
CA ILE A 75 -0.32 17.75 15.12
C ILE A 75 0.72 17.87 16.25
N GLU A 76 1.63 16.90 16.36
CA GLU A 76 2.80 16.98 17.25
C GLU A 76 3.78 18.11 16.92
#